data_AF-A0A453H6W1-F1
#
_entry.id   AF-A0A453H6W1-F1
#
_cell.length_a   1.000
_cell.length_b   1.000
_cell.length_c   1.000
_cell.angle_alpha   90.00
_cell.angle_beta   90.00
_cell.angle_gamma   90.00
#
_symmetry.space_group_name_H-M   'P 1'
#
loop_
_entity.id
_entity.type
_entity.pdbx_description
1 polymer ?
#
loop_
_entity_poly.entity_id
_entity_poly.type
_entity_poly.pdbx_seq_one_letter_code
_entity_poly.pdbx_strand_id
1 'polypeptide(L)'
;FPLPVFSPTSTPPHFPLCLAQPRTASTRRRRRAKQAEEAPREHAMPPKSDSVEGIVLNFVNQQNRPLNSQNVADALQKFSLKKTAVQKGLDALADSGQISFKEYGKQKIYLARQDQFDIPNGEELEEMKKANSKLQEELAEQKKITSEVESEIKGLQSNLTLDEIRSKEARLQSEVQEMEEKLKKLQSGVILVKPEDKKIIEETFSEKTNQWRKRKRMFKELWDNITENSPKDQKEFKEELGLEYDEDVDVNFQPYSEMLASLNKRRKVSR
;
A
#
# COMPACT_ATOMS: atom_id res chain seq x y z
N PHE A 1 -23.46 22.02 -36.56
CA PHE A 1 -24.57 21.99 -35.58
C PHE A 1 -24.11 21.18 -34.38
N PRO A 2 -24.24 21.68 -33.14
CA PRO A 2 -23.21 22.53 -32.53
C PRO A 2 -22.42 21.86 -31.38
N LEU A 3 -21.23 22.41 -31.13
CA LEU A 3 -20.36 22.16 -29.98
C LEU A 3 -20.91 22.87 -28.73
N PRO A 4 -20.75 22.32 -27.51
CA PRO A 4 -21.18 22.99 -26.30
C PRO A 4 -20.19 24.09 -25.88
N VAL A 5 -20.77 25.28 -25.68
CA VAL A 5 -20.13 26.50 -25.20
C VAL A 5 -19.95 26.40 -23.67
N PHE A 6 -18.72 26.53 -23.18
CA PHE A 6 -18.45 26.71 -21.75
C PHE A 6 -18.34 28.21 -21.45
N SER A 7 -19.30 28.73 -20.68
CA SER A 7 -19.30 30.07 -20.11
C SER A 7 -18.63 30.06 -18.73
N PRO A 8 -17.76 31.03 -18.37
CA PRO A 8 -17.11 31.06 -17.07
C PRO A 8 -17.78 32.10 -16.16
N THR A 9 -18.75 31.69 -15.33
CA THR A 9 -19.23 32.53 -14.22
C THR A 9 -19.87 31.67 -13.12
N SER A 10 -19.16 31.44 -12.02
CA SER A 10 -19.73 31.55 -10.69
C SER A 10 -18.61 31.55 -9.64
N THR A 11 -18.57 32.65 -8.92
CA THR A 11 -17.76 33.02 -7.76
C THR A 11 -17.64 31.94 -6.68
N PRO A 12 -16.47 31.83 -6.00
CA PRO A 12 -16.25 30.90 -4.91
C PRO A 12 -17.01 31.33 -3.63
N PRO A 13 -17.48 30.38 -2.79
CA PRO A 13 -18.08 30.70 -1.51
C PRO A 13 -17.03 31.25 -0.53
N HIS A 14 -17.37 32.39 0.05
CA HIS A 14 -16.63 33.15 1.04
C HIS A 14 -16.45 32.32 2.32
N PHE A 15 -15.22 31.90 2.64
CA PHE A 15 -14.87 31.37 3.95
C PHE A 15 -14.92 32.52 4.99
N PRO A 16 -15.55 32.34 6.16
CA PRO A 16 -15.44 33.33 7.23
C PRO A 16 -14.02 33.28 7.82
N LEU A 17 -13.32 34.39 7.73
CA LEU A 17 -12.07 34.68 8.44
C LEU A 17 -12.29 34.45 9.94
N CYS A 18 -11.69 33.39 10.46
CA CYS A 18 -11.58 33.17 11.90
C CYS A 18 -10.69 34.28 12.48
N LEU A 19 -11.32 35.23 13.17
CA LEU A 19 -10.66 36.28 13.93
C LEU A 19 -9.71 35.65 14.96
N ALA A 20 -8.41 35.77 14.70
CA ALA A 20 -7.36 35.51 15.68
C ALA A 20 -7.58 36.44 16.88
N GLN A 21 -7.90 35.85 18.04
CA GLN A 21 -7.90 36.59 19.30
C GLN A 21 -6.45 36.85 19.75
N PRO A 22 -6.10 38.08 20.17
CA PRO A 22 -4.78 38.38 20.69
C PRO A 22 -4.60 37.75 22.08
N ARG A 23 -3.49 37.02 22.26
CA ARG A 23 -2.99 36.57 23.56
C ARG A 23 -2.70 37.80 24.43
N THR A 24 -3.51 38.02 25.46
CA THR A 24 -3.23 39.02 26.49
C THR A 24 -2.31 38.41 27.55
N ALA A 25 -1.06 38.89 27.58
CA ALA A 25 -0.16 38.68 28.69
C ALA A 25 -0.66 39.51 29.89
N SER A 26 -1.13 38.85 30.95
CA SER A 26 -1.50 39.50 32.21
C SER A 26 -0.46 39.18 33.28
N THR A 27 0.50 40.10 33.40
CA THR A 27 1.42 40.21 34.53
C THR A 27 0.65 40.81 35.71
N ARG A 28 0.31 40.04 36.75
CA ARG A 28 -0.19 40.61 38.00
C ARG A 28 0.33 39.90 39.26
N ARG A 29 1.45 40.45 39.72
CA ARG A 29 1.74 40.84 41.12
C ARG A 29 1.24 39.91 42.23
N ARG A 30 2.21 39.16 42.78
CA ARG A 30 2.20 38.55 44.12
C ARG A 30 1.60 39.50 45.17
N ARG A 31 0.49 39.10 45.79
CA ARG A 31 0.09 39.60 47.11
C ARG A 31 0.59 38.59 48.16
N ARG A 32 1.50 39.07 48.99
CA ARG A 32 2.00 38.43 50.21
C ARG A 32 0.85 38.47 51.23
N ALA A 33 0.25 37.33 51.55
CA ALA A 33 -0.55 37.15 52.76
C ALA A 33 0.31 36.34 53.74
N LYS A 34 0.57 36.95 54.89
CA LYS A 34 1.37 36.43 56.00
C LYS A 34 0.37 35.86 57.00
N GLN A 35 0.33 34.55 57.20
CA GLN A 35 -0.33 33.93 58.36
C GLN A 35 0.49 32.74 58.86
N ALA A 36 0.73 32.81 60.16
CA ALA A 36 1.01 31.77 61.14
C ALA A 36 2.09 30.72 60.84
N GLU A 37 3.25 31.01 61.44
CA GLU A 37 4.31 30.08 61.81
C GLU A 37 3.79 29.09 62.85
N GLU A 38 3.63 27.83 62.46
CA GLU A 38 3.44 26.69 63.36
C GLU A 38 4.67 25.79 63.25
N ALA A 39 5.31 25.53 64.38
CA ALA A 39 6.60 24.85 64.51
C ALA A 39 6.58 23.42 63.93
N PRO A 40 7.70 22.93 63.38
CA PRO A 40 7.73 21.69 62.61
C PRO A 40 7.55 20.47 63.52
N ARG A 41 6.47 19.72 63.30
CA ARG A 41 6.43 18.31 63.69
C ARG A 41 7.31 17.55 62.71
N GLU A 42 8.31 16.84 63.23
CA GLU A 42 9.24 16.03 62.46
C GLU A 42 8.50 14.98 61.62
N HIS A 43 8.14 15.34 60.39
CA HIS A 43 7.92 14.38 59.33
C HIS A 43 9.28 14.05 58.75
N ALA A 44 9.81 12.88 59.14
CA ALA A 44 10.97 12.30 58.51
C ALA A 44 10.76 12.28 56.99
N MET A 45 11.59 13.06 56.30
CA MET A 45 11.67 13.07 54.84
C MET A 45 11.77 11.63 54.32
N PRO A 46 11.12 11.26 53.19
CA PRO A 46 11.40 9.99 52.56
C PRO A 46 12.90 9.99 52.21
N PRO A 47 13.69 9.05 52.74
CA PRO A 47 15.12 9.06 52.50
C PRO A 47 15.34 8.91 51.00
N LYS A 48 16.07 9.87 50.42
CA LYS A 48 16.68 9.70 49.10
C LYS A 48 17.47 8.39 49.17
N SER A 49 17.01 7.36 48.50
CA SER A 49 17.52 6.02 48.71
C SER A 49 17.89 5.39 47.39
N ASP A 50 19.07 5.77 46.91
CA ASP A 50 19.92 4.91 46.09
C ASP A 50 20.38 3.65 46.88
N SER A 51 20.00 3.55 48.18
CA SER A 51 20.17 2.37 49.02
C SER A 51 19.16 1.28 48.67
N VAL A 52 19.63 0.03 48.70
CA VAL A 52 18.87 -1.20 48.43
C VAL A 52 17.55 -1.24 49.22
N GLU A 53 17.56 -0.80 50.47
CA GLU A 53 16.39 -0.78 51.35
C GLU A 53 15.29 0.17 50.87
N GLY A 54 15.64 1.37 50.40
CA GLY A 54 14.62 2.30 49.96
C GLY A 54 14.06 2.01 48.56
N ILE A 55 14.85 1.37 47.69
CA ILE A 55 14.35 0.79 46.43
C ILE A 55 13.32 -0.31 46.76
N VAL A 56 13.62 -1.19 47.71
CA VAL A 56 12.73 -2.26 48.17
C VAL A 56 11.47 -1.68 48.81
N LEU A 57 11.60 -0.68 49.69
CA LEU A 57 10.48 -0.02 50.36
C LEU A 57 9.54 0.65 49.35
N ASN A 58 10.07 1.40 48.40
CA ASN A 58 9.29 2.08 47.37
C ASN A 58 8.52 1.06 46.51
N PHE A 59 9.17 -0.05 46.15
CA PHE A 59 8.51 -1.13 45.41
C PHE A 59 7.39 -1.78 46.23
N VAL A 60 7.61 -2.10 47.51
CA VAL A 60 6.59 -2.72 48.37
C VAL A 60 5.40 -1.77 48.58
N ASN A 61 5.65 -0.48 48.77
CA ASN A 61 4.60 0.54 48.92
C ASN A 61 3.82 0.78 47.62
N GLN A 62 4.48 0.79 46.46
CA GLN A 62 3.80 0.94 45.16
C GLN A 62 2.90 -0.26 44.82
N GLN A 63 3.35 -1.47 45.14
CA GLN A 63 2.57 -2.67 44.82
C GLN A 63 1.44 -2.91 45.84
N ASN A 64 1.59 -2.42 47.07
CA ASN A 64 0.62 -2.51 48.18
C ASN A 64 -0.16 -3.83 48.24
N ARG A 65 0.56 -4.95 48.06
CA ARG A 65 0.02 -6.32 48.07
C ARG A 65 0.95 -7.24 48.86
N PRO A 66 0.49 -8.40 49.34
CA PRO A 66 1.37 -9.37 50.00
C PRO A 66 2.44 -9.89 49.03
N LEU A 67 3.71 -9.78 49.42
CA LEU A 67 4.86 -10.13 48.58
C LEU A 67 5.75 -11.15 49.28
N ASN A 68 6.35 -12.06 48.50
CA ASN A 68 7.40 -12.96 48.96
C ASN A 68 8.77 -12.42 48.51
N SER A 69 9.82 -12.70 49.28
CA SER A 69 11.24 -12.44 48.95
C SER A 69 11.63 -12.77 47.49
N GLN A 70 11.13 -13.88 46.94
CA GLN A 70 11.39 -14.25 45.54
C GLN A 70 10.72 -13.29 44.55
N ASN A 71 9.42 -12.99 44.74
CA ASN A 71 8.66 -12.09 43.87
C ASN A 71 9.24 -10.67 43.86
N VAL A 72 9.75 -10.21 45.01
CA VAL A 72 10.43 -8.91 45.11
C VAL A 72 11.77 -8.97 44.39
N ALA A 73 12.55 -10.04 44.54
CA ALA A 73 13.83 -10.20 43.84
C ALA A 73 13.66 -10.24 42.31
N ASP A 74 12.63 -10.92 41.80
CA ASP A 74 12.36 -11.02 40.36
C ASP A 74 11.91 -9.66 39.79
N ALA A 75 11.07 -8.92 40.51
CA ALA A 75 10.62 -7.60 40.08
C ALA A 75 11.74 -6.54 40.16
N LEU A 76 12.62 -6.64 41.16
CA LEU A 76 13.76 -5.75 41.36
C LEU A 76 15.02 -6.19 40.59
N GLN A 77 14.95 -7.25 39.79
CA GLN A 77 16.04 -7.67 38.91
C GLN A 77 16.44 -6.55 37.92
N LYS A 78 15.48 -5.68 37.54
CA LYS A 78 15.71 -4.47 36.73
C LYS A 78 16.68 -3.48 37.38
N PHE A 79 16.80 -3.50 38.71
CA PHE A 79 17.71 -2.65 39.49
C PHE A 79 19.02 -3.39 39.86
N SER A 80 19.31 -4.54 39.23
CA SER A 80 20.52 -5.35 39.46
C SER A 80 20.74 -5.81 40.92
N LEU A 81 19.66 -5.91 41.70
CA LEU A 81 19.72 -6.38 43.08
C LEU A 81 19.74 -7.92 43.13
N LYS A 82 20.70 -8.48 43.87
CA LYS A 82 20.78 -9.93 44.12
C LYS A 82 19.72 -10.34 45.15
N LYS A 83 19.13 -11.54 44.99
CA LYS A 83 18.09 -12.08 45.90
C LYS A 83 18.46 -11.98 47.39
N THR A 84 19.72 -12.26 47.73
CA THR A 84 20.20 -12.18 49.11
C THR A 84 20.21 -10.75 49.66
N ALA A 85 20.53 -9.76 48.82
CA ALA A 85 20.50 -8.35 49.19
C ALA A 85 19.06 -7.85 49.37
N VAL A 86 18.14 -8.29 48.49
CA VAL A 86 16.70 -7.97 48.59
C VAL A 86 16.08 -8.59 49.85
N GLN A 87 16.43 -9.84 50.15
CA GLN A 87 15.93 -10.51 51.36
C GLN A 87 16.44 -9.81 52.63
N LYS A 88 17.73 -9.48 52.70
CA LYS A 88 18.28 -8.69 53.82
C LYS A 88 17.64 -7.31 53.95
N GLY A 89 17.37 -6.64 52.83
CA GLY A 89 16.66 -5.37 52.82
C GLY A 89 15.23 -5.51 53.34
N LEU A 90 14.49 -6.55 52.94
CA LEU A 90 13.15 -6.83 53.44
C LEU A 90 13.13 -7.15 54.94
N ASP A 91 14.08 -7.96 55.42
CA ASP A 91 14.24 -8.27 56.85
C ASP A 91 14.59 -6.99 57.65
N ALA A 92 15.52 -6.14 57.16
CA ALA A 92 15.87 -4.87 57.82
C ALA A 92 14.72 -3.84 57.84
N LEU A 93 13.90 -3.80 56.77
CA LEU A 93 12.70 -2.96 56.70
C LEU A 93 11.57 -3.47 57.60
N ALA A 94 11.53 -4.79 57.82
CA ALA A 94 10.65 -5.40 58.80
C ALA A 94 11.10 -5.09 60.23
N ASP A 95 12.40 -5.18 60.52
CA ASP A 95 12.99 -4.88 61.83
C ASP A 95 12.86 -3.40 62.20
N SER A 96 13.01 -2.49 61.23
CA SER A 96 12.76 -1.05 61.41
C SER A 96 11.28 -0.69 61.49
N GLY A 97 10.38 -1.68 61.35
CA GLY A 97 8.94 -1.52 61.48
C GLY A 97 8.30 -0.77 60.32
N GLN A 98 8.98 -0.57 59.19
CA GLN A 98 8.42 0.07 58.00
C GLN A 98 7.56 -0.89 57.17
N ILE A 99 7.85 -2.18 57.26
CA ILE A 99 7.12 -3.27 56.61
C ILE A 99 6.66 -4.25 57.69
N SER A 100 5.47 -4.81 57.52
CA SER A 100 4.98 -5.94 58.33
C SER A 100 5.32 -7.26 57.67
N PHE A 101 5.70 -8.27 58.45
CA PHE A 101 5.92 -9.61 57.93
C PHE A 101 5.12 -10.65 58.71
N LYS A 102 4.77 -11.74 58.03
CA LYS A 102 4.16 -12.92 58.63
C LYS A 102 4.86 -14.17 58.12
N GLU A 103 5.26 -15.02 59.06
CA GLU A 103 5.95 -16.27 58.76
C GLU A 103 4.93 -17.39 58.56
N TYR A 104 5.05 -18.08 57.45
CA TYR A 104 4.26 -19.27 57.10
C TYR A 104 5.24 -20.44 56.90
N GLY A 105 5.57 -21.13 58.00
CA GLY A 105 6.52 -22.23 58.00
C GLY A 105 7.91 -21.79 57.56
N LYS A 106 8.32 -22.19 56.34
CA LYS A 106 9.65 -21.85 55.77
C LYS A 106 9.65 -20.55 54.94
N GLN A 107 8.50 -19.92 54.72
CA GLN A 107 8.37 -18.73 53.87
C GLN A 107 7.94 -17.52 54.68
N LYS A 108 8.50 -16.34 54.36
CA LYS A 108 8.09 -15.05 54.93
C LYS A 108 7.31 -14.24 53.90
N ILE A 109 6.15 -13.73 54.30
CA ILE A 109 5.33 -12.82 53.49
C ILE A 109 5.48 -11.41 54.06
N TYR A 110 5.83 -10.45 53.21
CA TYR A 110 6.04 -9.05 53.55
C TYR A 110 4.88 -8.21 53.00
N LEU A 111 4.44 -7.23 53.78
CA LEU A 111 3.36 -6.31 53.44
C LEU A 111 3.67 -4.90 53.96
N ALA A 112 3.48 -3.87 53.13
CA ALA A 112 3.55 -2.49 53.56
C ALA A 112 2.60 -2.24 54.74
N ARG A 113 3.05 -1.51 55.77
CA ARG A 113 2.14 -1.16 56.87
C ARG A 113 1.10 -0.17 56.37
N GLN A 114 -0.18 -0.49 56.55
CA GLN A 114 -1.26 0.40 56.13
C GLN A 114 -1.45 1.61 57.05
N ASP A 115 -0.94 1.56 58.28
CA ASP A 115 -0.98 2.68 59.24
C ASP A 115 -0.22 3.93 58.75
N GLN A 116 0.54 3.81 57.67
CA GLN A 116 1.26 4.91 57.02
C GLN A 116 0.39 5.70 56.03
N PHE A 117 -0.82 5.21 55.70
CA PHE A 117 -1.75 5.88 54.80
C PHE A 117 -2.88 6.54 55.57
N ASP A 118 -3.21 7.77 55.18
CA ASP A 118 -4.38 8.47 55.71
C ASP A 118 -5.65 7.77 55.23
N ILE A 119 -6.53 7.44 56.18
CA ILE A 119 -7.84 6.86 55.89
C ILE A 119 -8.79 8.03 55.58
N PRO A 120 -9.26 8.18 54.33
CA PRO A 120 -10.16 9.28 53.97
C PRO A 120 -11.46 9.21 54.77
N ASN A 121 -12.01 10.37 55.11
CA ASN A 121 -13.35 10.43 55.69
C ASN A 121 -14.42 10.00 54.66
N GLY A 122 -15.62 9.62 55.12
CA GLY A 122 -16.71 9.19 54.23
C GLY A 122 -17.09 10.22 53.16
N GLU A 123 -17.03 11.51 53.50
CA GLU A 123 -17.27 12.61 52.55
C GLU A 123 -16.16 12.74 51.50
N GLU A 124 -14.89 12.72 51.94
CA GLU A 124 -13.71 12.77 51.05
C GLU A 124 -13.68 11.58 50.09
N LEU A 125 -14.08 10.39 50.57
CA LEU A 125 -14.17 9.19 49.74
C LEU A 125 -15.21 9.35 48.62
N GLU A 126 -16.36 9.94 48.92
CA GLU A 126 -17.40 10.20 47.90
C GLU A 126 -16.97 11.29 46.91
N GLU A 127 -16.23 12.31 47.35
CA GLU A 127 -15.61 13.29 46.46
C GLU A 127 -14.59 12.66 45.52
N MET A 128 -13.72 11.78 46.04
CA MET A 128 -12.75 11.03 45.24
C MET A 128 -13.43 10.10 44.23
N LYS A 129 -14.53 9.43 44.62
CA LYS A 129 -15.32 8.61 43.69
C LYS A 129 -15.91 9.44 42.57
N LYS A 130 -16.48 10.61 42.88
CA LYS A 130 -17.01 11.55 41.88
C LYS A 130 -15.91 12.05 40.94
N ALA A 131 -14.74 12.41 41.47
CA ALA A 131 -13.59 12.81 40.66
C ALA A 131 -13.11 11.67 39.74
N ASN A 132 -13.04 10.44 40.24
CA ASN A 132 -12.68 9.27 39.42
C ASN A 132 -13.70 9.00 38.32
N SER A 133 -15.00 9.11 38.60
CA SER A 133 -16.05 8.96 37.57
C SER A 133 -15.89 10.00 36.46
N LYS A 134 -15.69 11.27 36.84
CA LYS A 134 -15.46 12.36 35.86
C LYS A 134 -14.21 12.11 35.01
N LEU A 135 -13.10 11.73 35.63
CA LEU A 135 -11.87 11.41 34.91
C LEU A 135 -12.04 10.21 33.97
N GLN A 136 -12.83 9.20 34.36
CA GLN A 136 -13.14 8.06 33.49
C GLN A 136 -13.99 8.47 32.29
N GLU A 137 -14.97 9.36 32.48
CA GLU A 137 -15.79 9.93 31.40
C GLU A 137 -14.93 10.77 30.44
N GLU A 138 -14.10 11.67 30.94
CA GLU A 138 -13.16 12.49 30.14
C GLU A 138 -12.19 11.60 29.34
N LEU A 139 -11.68 10.53 29.96
CA LEU A 139 -10.78 9.58 29.31
C LEU A 139 -11.50 8.80 28.20
N ALA A 140 -12.74 8.39 28.43
CA ALA A 140 -13.56 7.74 27.41
C ALA A 140 -13.83 8.67 26.22
N GLU A 141 -14.14 9.95 26.48
CA GLU A 141 -14.36 10.96 25.44
C GLU A 141 -13.09 11.25 24.64
N GLN A 142 -11.95 11.46 25.30
CA GLN A 142 -10.67 11.66 24.61
C GLN A 142 -10.25 10.45 23.77
N LYS A 143 -10.49 9.23 24.26
CA LYS A 143 -10.25 8.00 23.47
C LYS A 143 -11.10 7.95 22.22
N LYS A 144 -12.38 8.34 22.33
CA LYS A 144 -13.29 8.40 21.19
C LYS A 144 -12.80 9.40 20.14
N ILE A 145 -12.48 10.63 20.56
CA ILE A 145 -11.94 11.68 19.67
C ILE A 145 -10.64 11.21 19.00
N THR A 146 -9.74 10.59 19.76
CA THR A 146 -8.49 10.06 19.22
C THR A 146 -8.76 9.00 18.15
N SER A 147 -9.69 8.08 18.39
CA SER A 147 -10.05 7.05 17.42
C SER A 147 -10.67 7.62 16.14
N GLU A 148 -11.48 8.68 16.26
CA GLU A 148 -12.09 9.38 15.12
C GLU A 148 -11.02 10.08 14.29
N VAL A 149 -10.14 10.87 14.92
CA VAL A 149 -9.03 11.56 14.24
C VAL A 149 -8.06 10.56 13.60
N GLU A 150 -7.74 9.45 14.26
CA GLU A 150 -6.92 8.38 13.68
C GLU A 150 -7.59 7.76 12.44
N SER A 151 -8.91 7.61 12.45
CA SER A 151 -9.64 7.09 11.29
C SER A 151 -9.61 8.06 10.10
N GLU A 152 -9.73 9.36 10.36
CA GLU A 152 -9.61 10.41 9.35
C GLU A 152 -8.19 10.47 8.76
N ILE A 153 -7.16 10.39 9.63
CA ILE A 153 -5.76 10.35 9.20
C ILE A 153 -5.52 9.14 8.29
N LYS A 154 -6.00 7.95 8.66
CA LYS A 154 -5.88 6.75 7.83
C LYS A 154 -6.60 6.91 6.49
N GLY A 155 -7.77 7.54 6.49
CA GLY A 155 -8.50 7.87 5.26
C GLY A 155 -7.71 8.82 4.35
N LEU A 156 -7.11 9.87 4.91
CA LEU A 156 -6.30 10.82 4.15
C LEU A 156 -5.00 10.20 3.65
N GLN A 157 -4.31 9.42 4.47
CA GLN A 157 -3.07 8.72 4.10
C GLN A 157 -3.27 7.61 3.07
N SER A 158 -4.50 7.11 2.89
CA SER A 158 -4.79 6.15 1.83
C SER A 158 -4.73 6.78 0.43
N ASN A 159 -4.80 8.11 0.35
CA ASN A 159 -4.66 8.85 -0.89
C ASN A 159 -3.20 9.27 -1.10
N LEU A 160 -2.80 9.34 -2.37
CA LEU A 160 -1.49 9.89 -2.71
C LEU A 160 -1.40 11.37 -2.34
N THR A 161 -0.22 11.78 -1.91
CA THR A 161 0.10 13.19 -1.73
C THR A 161 0.13 13.90 -3.09
N LEU A 162 -0.11 15.21 -3.09
CA LEU A 162 -0.09 16.01 -4.32
C LEU A 162 1.25 15.91 -5.07
N ASP A 163 2.36 15.82 -4.35
CA ASP A 163 3.68 15.68 -4.93
C ASP A 163 3.87 14.31 -5.60
N GLU A 164 3.39 13.23 -4.98
CA GLU A 164 3.41 11.90 -5.59
C GLU A 164 2.48 11.79 -6.80
N ILE A 165 1.31 12.45 -6.77
CA ILE A 165 0.39 12.54 -7.91
C ILE A 165 1.09 13.24 -9.08
N ARG A 166 1.72 14.39 -8.84
CA ARG A 166 2.46 15.14 -9.88
C ARG A 166 3.62 14.33 -10.46
N SER A 167 4.36 13.61 -9.61
CA SER A 167 5.44 12.73 -10.05
C SER A 167 4.92 11.59 -10.94
N LYS A 168 3.82 10.93 -10.54
CA LYS A 168 3.16 9.89 -11.35
C LYS A 168 2.62 10.43 -12.66
N GLU A 169 2.01 11.61 -12.63
CA GLU A 169 1.48 12.27 -13.82
C GLU A 169 2.61 12.56 -14.83
N ALA A 170 3.72 13.15 -14.38
CA ALA A 170 4.87 13.43 -15.24
C ALA A 170 5.44 12.14 -15.86
N ARG A 171 5.54 11.06 -15.06
CA ARG A 171 6.01 9.76 -15.56
C ARG A 171 5.07 9.19 -16.62
N LEU A 172 3.77 9.16 -16.33
CA LEU A 172 2.77 8.63 -17.26
C LEU A 172 2.69 9.45 -18.55
N GLN A 173 2.83 10.78 -18.46
CA GLN A 173 2.90 11.64 -19.65
C GLN A 173 4.12 11.31 -20.51
N SER A 174 5.30 11.09 -19.91
CA SER A 174 6.50 10.66 -20.63
C SER A 174 6.30 9.29 -21.29
N GLU A 175 5.73 8.32 -20.58
CA GLU A 175 5.44 6.99 -21.13
C GLU A 175 4.47 7.06 -22.32
N VAL A 176 3.42 7.87 -22.22
CA VAL A 176 2.46 8.11 -23.31
C VAL A 176 3.17 8.72 -24.52
N GLN A 177 4.00 9.75 -24.32
CA GLN A 177 4.76 10.37 -25.41
C GLN A 177 5.68 9.36 -26.11
N GLU A 178 6.42 8.55 -25.35
CA GLU A 178 7.28 7.51 -25.93
C GLU A 178 6.49 6.46 -26.73
N MET A 179 5.33 6.04 -26.21
CA MET A 179 4.47 5.06 -26.88
C MET A 179 3.85 5.65 -28.15
N GLU A 180 3.45 6.91 -28.13
CA GLU A 180 2.97 7.63 -29.31
C GLU A 180 4.06 7.79 -30.37
N GLU A 181 5.30 8.09 -29.98
CA GLU A 181 6.43 8.15 -30.92
C GLU A 181 6.73 6.79 -31.55
N LYS A 182 6.74 5.72 -30.75
CA LYS A 182 6.89 4.35 -31.24
C LYS A 182 5.77 4.01 -32.22
N LEU A 183 4.53 4.37 -31.89
CA LEU A 183 3.36 4.16 -32.74
C LEU A 183 3.47 4.95 -34.05
N LYS A 184 3.86 6.22 -34.02
CA LYS A 184 4.10 7.04 -35.22
C LYS A 184 5.16 6.42 -36.14
N LYS A 185 6.28 5.95 -35.57
CA LYS A 185 7.34 5.27 -36.33
C LYS A 185 6.81 4.01 -37.02
N LEU A 186 6.10 3.16 -36.27
CA LEU A 186 5.49 1.93 -36.81
C LEU A 186 4.44 2.23 -37.89
N GLN A 187 3.63 3.28 -37.72
CA GLN A 187 2.65 3.71 -38.73
C GLN A 187 3.32 4.24 -40.01
N SER A 188 4.43 4.99 -39.89
CA SER A 188 5.13 5.54 -41.04
C SER A 188 5.92 4.50 -41.85
N GLY A 189 6.40 3.44 -41.19
CA GLY A 189 7.30 2.44 -41.79
C GLY A 189 6.61 1.17 -42.30
N VAL A 190 5.34 0.94 -41.98
CA VAL A 190 4.64 -0.31 -42.29
C VAL A 190 3.31 0.01 -42.96
N ILE A 191 3.12 -0.49 -44.19
CA ILE A 191 1.78 -0.56 -44.79
C ILE A 191 0.94 -1.43 -43.85
N LEU A 192 0.03 -0.79 -43.10
CA LEU A 192 -0.85 -1.46 -42.16
C LEU A 192 -1.92 -2.23 -42.95
N VAL A 193 -1.52 -3.33 -43.59
CA VAL A 193 -2.46 -4.25 -44.20
C VAL A 193 -3.21 -4.92 -43.07
N LYS A 194 -4.52 -4.68 -42.99
CA LYS A 194 -5.35 -5.37 -42.00
C LYS A 194 -5.22 -6.87 -42.23
N PRO A 195 -5.23 -7.68 -41.16
CA PRO A 195 -5.13 -9.13 -41.30
C PRO A 195 -6.24 -9.70 -42.19
N GLU A 196 -7.42 -9.07 -42.19
CA GLU A 196 -8.55 -9.40 -43.06
C GLU A 196 -8.23 -9.14 -44.54
N ASP A 197 -7.76 -7.94 -44.88
CA ASP A 197 -7.38 -7.57 -46.24
C ASP A 197 -6.27 -8.49 -46.77
N LYS A 198 -5.28 -8.80 -45.92
CA LYS A 198 -4.20 -9.74 -46.25
C LYS A 198 -4.77 -11.12 -46.60
N LYS A 199 -5.71 -11.63 -45.81
CA LYS A 199 -6.32 -12.94 -46.03
C LYS A 199 -7.10 -12.98 -47.35
N ILE A 200 -7.89 -11.94 -47.64
CA ILE A 200 -8.65 -11.82 -48.89
C ILE A 200 -7.71 -11.81 -50.10
N ILE A 201 -6.61 -11.06 -50.03
CA ILE A 201 -5.59 -11.00 -51.09
C ILE A 201 -4.94 -12.38 -51.28
N GLU A 202 -4.57 -13.07 -50.19
CA GLU A 202 -3.96 -14.40 -50.27
C GLU A 202 -4.92 -15.46 -50.85
N GLU A 203 -6.21 -15.41 -50.48
CA GLU A 203 -7.25 -16.30 -51.04
C GLU A 203 -7.46 -16.03 -52.53
N THR A 204 -7.65 -14.77 -52.90
CA THR A 204 -7.80 -14.37 -54.30
C THR A 204 -6.59 -14.78 -55.14
N PHE A 205 -5.38 -14.54 -54.65
CA PHE A 205 -4.15 -14.94 -55.31
C PHE A 205 -4.07 -16.46 -55.53
N SER A 206 -4.40 -17.24 -54.50
CA SER A 206 -4.44 -18.70 -54.57
C SER A 206 -5.46 -19.19 -55.59
N GLU A 207 -6.67 -18.64 -55.59
CA GLU A 207 -7.72 -18.99 -56.54
C GLU A 207 -7.31 -18.70 -57.98
N LYS A 208 -6.84 -17.49 -58.27
CA LYS A 208 -6.46 -17.08 -59.63
C LYS A 208 -5.27 -17.91 -60.16
N THR A 209 -4.28 -18.16 -59.32
CA THR A 209 -3.10 -18.99 -59.70
C THR A 209 -3.51 -20.44 -59.98
N ASN A 210 -4.43 -21.01 -59.18
CA ASN A 210 -4.95 -22.36 -59.42
C ASN A 210 -5.83 -22.42 -60.69
N GLN A 211 -6.63 -21.38 -60.96
CA GLN A 211 -7.41 -21.27 -62.19
C GLN A 211 -6.50 -21.21 -63.42
N TRP A 212 -5.42 -20.43 -63.39
CA TRP A 212 -4.43 -20.38 -64.45
C TRP A 212 -3.81 -21.76 -64.70
N ARG A 213 -3.33 -22.44 -63.65
CA ARG A 213 -2.81 -23.82 -63.77
C ARG A 213 -3.82 -24.78 -64.38
N LYS A 214 -5.07 -24.76 -63.92
CA LYS A 214 -6.13 -25.64 -64.41
C LYS A 214 -6.46 -25.37 -65.87
N ARG A 215 -6.60 -24.10 -66.27
CA ARG A 215 -6.89 -23.70 -67.66
C ARG A 215 -5.75 -24.07 -68.59
N LYS A 216 -4.50 -23.81 -68.21
CA LYS A 216 -3.32 -24.20 -68.98
C LYS A 216 -3.24 -25.71 -69.18
N ARG A 217 -3.53 -26.49 -68.13
CA ARG A 217 -3.60 -27.95 -68.21
C ARG A 217 -4.71 -28.44 -69.14
N MET A 218 -5.95 -27.95 -68.98
CA MET A 218 -7.08 -28.35 -69.82
C MET A 218 -6.84 -28.00 -71.29
N PHE A 219 -6.31 -26.80 -71.56
CA PHE A 219 -5.96 -26.39 -72.91
C PHE A 219 -4.89 -27.32 -73.49
N LYS A 220 -3.83 -27.61 -72.75
CA LYS A 220 -2.76 -28.51 -73.20
C LYS A 220 -3.28 -29.92 -73.49
N GLU A 221 -4.11 -30.49 -72.60
CA GLU A 221 -4.72 -31.81 -72.82
C GLU A 221 -5.60 -31.83 -74.08
N LEU A 222 -6.42 -30.79 -74.31
CA LEU A 222 -7.23 -30.68 -75.53
C LEU A 222 -6.36 -30.49 -76.78
N TRP A 223 -5.33 -29.66 -76.69
CA TRP A 223 -4.40 -29.38 -77.77
C TRP A 223 -3.61 -30.65 -78.17
N ASP A 224 -3.08 -31.37 -77.19
CA ASP A 224 -2.36 -32.63 -77.38
C ASP A 224 -3.30 -33.66 -78.06
N ASN A 225 -4.53 -33.83 -77.58
CA ASN A 225 -5.52 -34.74 -78.19
C ASN A 225 -5.86 -34.38 -79.66
N ILE A 226 -5.94 -33.10 -80.00
CA ILE A 226 -6.25 -32.65 -81.37
C ILE A 226 -5.03 -32.84 -82.29
N THR A 227 -3.83 -32.57 -81.76
CA THR A 227 -2.59 -32.60 -82.55
C THR A 227 -1.97 -33.99 -82.67
N GLU A 228 -2.34 -34.94 -81.81
CA GLU A 228 -1.83 -36.33 -81.82
C GLU A 228 -2.15 -37.09 -83.12
N ASN A 229 -3.29 -36.79 -83.76
CA ASN A 229 -3.73 -37.43 -85.00
C ASN A 229 -3.76 -36.49 -86.22
N SER A 230 -3.17 -35.29 -86.11
CA SER A 230 -3.19 -34.28 -87.17
C SER A 230 -2.02 -34.44 -88.14
N PRO A 231 -2.25 -34.39 -89.46
CA PRO A 231 -1.18 -34.36 -90.47
C PRO A 231 -0.57 -32.96 -90.68
N LYS A 232 -1.06 -31.91 -90.00
CA LYS A 232 -0.56 -30.53 -90.10
C LYS A 232 0.59 -30.27 -89.14
N ASP A 233 1.53 -29.41 -89.52
CA ASP A 233 2.58 -28.90 -88.63
C ASP A 233 1.98 -28.08 -87.48
N GLN A 234 2.29 -28.47 -86.24
CA GLN A 234 1.68 -27.91 -85.03
C GLN A 234 1.91 -26.40 -84.88
N LYS A 235 3.02 -25.88 -85.41
CA LYS A 235 3.36 -24.44 -85.36
C LYS A 235 2.48 -23.62 -86.30
N GLU A 236 2.32 -24.07 -87.54
CA GLU A 236 1.45 -23.41 -88.53
C GLU A 236 -0.02 -23.47 -88.09
N PHE A 237 -0.46 -24.59 -87.51
CA PHE A 237 -1.82 -24.74 -87.00
C PHE A 237 -2.10 -23.84 -85.78
N LYS A 238 -1.08 -23.61 -84.94
CA LYS A 238 -1.17 -22.68 -83.80
C LYS A 238 -1.33 -21.23 -84.28
N GLU A 239 -0.56 -20.83 -85.30
CA GLU A 239 -0.64 -19.50 -85.92
C GLU A 239 -1.96 -19.29 -86.68
N GLU A 240 -2.45 -20.30 -87.42
CA GLU A 240 -3.76 -20.29 -88.11
C GLU A 240 -4.93 -20.07 -87.13
N LEU A 241 -4.84 -20.63 -85.92
CA LEU A 241 -5.84 -20.49 -84.86
C LEU A 241 -5.65 -19.26 -83.97
N GLY A 242 -4.57 -18.49 -84.16
CA GLY A 242 -4.26 -17.31 -83.35
C GLY A 242 -4.02 -17.62 -81.87
N LEU A 243 -3.42 -18.77 -81.57
CA LEU A 243 -3.13 -19.19 -80.20
C LEU A 243 -1.80 -18.60 -79.73
N GLU A 244 -1.80 -17.97 -78.56
CA GLU A 244 -0.61 -17.40 -77.92
C GLU A 244 -0.35 -18.13 -76.59
N TYR A 245 0.88 -18.55 -76.34
CA TYR A 245 1.28 -19.09 -75.04
C TYR A 245 1.72 -17.98 -74.10
N ASP A 246 1.72 -18.27 -72.80
CA ASP A 246 2.22 -17.34 -71.78
C ASP A 246 3.64 -16.82 -72.12
N GLU A 247 4.49 -17.65 -72.72
CA GLU A 247 5.86 -17.30 -73.14
C GLU A 247 5.91 -16.33 -74.34
N ASP A 248 4.89 -16.36 -75.22
CA ASP A 248 4.80 -15.48 -76.39
C ASP A 248 4.40 -14.04 -76.01
N VAL A 249 3.84 -13.86 -74.80
CA VAL A 249 3.43 -12.56 -74.24
C VAL A 249 4.29 -12.13 -73.04
N ASP A 250 5.49 -12.69 -72.91
CA ASP A 250 6.46 -12.42 -71.83
C ASP A 250 5.94 -12.70 -70.40
N VAL A 251 4.99 -13.63 -70.26
CA VAL A 251 4.39 -14.00 -68.97
C VAL A 251 4.97 -15.34 -68.47
N ASN A 252 5.65 -15.31 -67.33
CA ASN A 252 6.19 -16.52 -66.69
C ASN A 252 5.33 -16.95 -65.47
N PHE A 253 4.77 -18.17 -65.53
CA PHE A 253 3.97 -18.74 -64.43
C PHE A 253 4.79 -19.25 -63.24
N GLN A 254 6.06 -19.60 -63.45
CA GLN A 254 6.88 -20.30 -62.46
C GLN A 254 7.06 -19.51 -61.14
N PRO A 255 7.37 -18.20 -61.15
CA PRO A 255 7.49 -17.40 -59.92
C PRO A 255 6.19 -17.37 -59.11
N TYR A 256 5.03 -17.30 -59.77
CA TYR A 256 3.73 -17.29 -59.10
C TYR A 256 3.40 -18.65 -58.47
N SER A 257 3.79 -19.74 -59.13
CA SER A 257 3.64 -21.10 -58.60
C SER A 257 4.49 -21.31 -57.33
N GLU A 258 5.73 -20.81 -57.32
CA GLU A 258 6.61 -20.86 -56.15
C GLU A 258 6.08 -20.00 -54.99
N MET A 259 5.58 -18.80 -55.30
CA MET A 259 4.90 -17.95 -54.32
C MET A 259 3.68 -18.66 -53.70
N LEU A 260 2.87 -19.34 -54.51
CA LEU A 260 1.73 -20.13 -54.01
C LEU A 260 2.17 -21.31 -53.13
N ALA A 261 3.26 -22.01 -53.49
CA ALA A 261 3.82 -23.08 -52.67
C ALA A 261 4.31 -22.54 -51.31
N SER A 262 4.95 -21.38 -51.29
CA SER A 262 5.39 -20.70 -50.06
C SER A 262 4.21 -20.29 -49.17
N LEU A 263 3.11 -19.82 -49.76
CA LEU A 263 1.88 -19.44 -49.05
C LEU A 263 1.22 -20.67 -48.42
N ASN A 264 1.12 -21.77 -49.17
CA ASN A 264 0.57 -23.03 -48.68
C ASN A 264 1.41 -23.63 -47.55
N LYS A 265 2.75 -23.52 -47.61
CA LYS A 265 3.65 -23.93 -46.52
C LYS A 265 3.44 -23.09 -45.27
N ARG A 266 3.31 -21.77 -45.40
CA ARG A 266 3.01 -20.85 -44.28
C ARG A 266 1.66 -21.15 -43.62
N ARG A 267 0.61 -21.41 -44.41
CA ARG A 267 -0.72 -21.79 -43.89
C ARG A 267 -0.72 -23.09 -43.10
N LYS A 268 0.13 -24.06 -43.46
CA LYS A 268 0.28 -25.33 -42.73
C LYS A 268 1.00 -25.19 -41.39
N VAL A 269 1.89 -24.21 -41.25
CA VAL A 269 2.63 -23.94 -40.00
C VAL A 269 1.83 -23.08 -39.03
N SER A 270 0.92 -22.25 -39.55
CA SER A 270 0.03 -21.37 -38.76
C SER A 270 -1.25 -22.06 -38.24
N ARG A 271 -1.53 -23.30 -38.66
CA ARG A 271 -2.66 -24.12 -38.20
C ARG A 271 -2.18 -25.08 -37.12
#